data_AF-A0A6G1IEY4-F1
#
_entry.id   AF-A0A6G1IEY4-F1
#
_cell.length_a   1.000
_cell.length_b   1.000
_cell.length_c   1.000
_cell.angle_alpha   90.00
_cell.angle_beta   90.00
_cell.angle_gamma   90.00
#
_symmetry.space_group_name_H-M   'P 1'
#
loop_
_entity.id
_entity.type
_entity.pdbx_description
1 polymer ?
#
loop_
_entity_poly.entity_id
_entity_poly.type
_entity_poly.pdbx_seq_one_letter_code
_entity_poly.pdbx_strand_id
1 'polypeptide(L)'
;MGGFEQANVPEGVETPPKAGKLHRRLKLEFVPTSDLAEHLVYNPKTKSLAVFHQVEWLKAQIRYTKDRKLDEAVEVSLAAGTLPPQLLDETLYTIYVILFPIGINKKSLRFAKRLVRAERPFDRNLLAYDGPVHKLPANFKCVYWSRRLKALQALVEVRPPKNKIVSWFERHTSERNALTVAIIGLFLSALFGFLGLLVGILQVVVSIQAWKYPVQGSSG
;
A
#
# COMPACT_ATOMS: atom_id res chain seq x y z
N MET A 1 13.50 -30.04 10.42
CA MET A 1 13.28 -29.16 11.58
C MET A 1 14.65 -28.63 12.00
N GLY A 2 14.94 -27.38 11.66
CA GLY A 2 16.21 -26.71 11.95
C GLY A 2 15.92 -25.22 11.96
N GLY A 3 16.36 -24.54 13.02
CA GLY A 3 15.83 -23.26 13.50
C GLY A 3 15.70 -22.17 12.45
N PHE A 4 14.53 -21.54 12.42
CA PHE A 4 14.35 -20.23 11.84
C PHE A 4 15.11 -19.23 12.71
N GLU A 5 16.39 -19.05 12.41
CA GLU A 5 17.09 -17.84 12.83
C GLU A 5 16.27 -16.69 12.27
N GLN A 6 15.72 -15.88 13.18
CA GLN A 6 14.96 -14.70 12.81
C GLN A 6 15.82 -13.96 11.80
N ALA A 7 15.32 -13.75 10.58
CA ALA A 7 15.93 -12.79 9.67
C ALA A 7 15.80 -11.44 10.38
N ASN A 8 16.78 -11.14 11.24
CA ASN A 8 16.86 -9.92 12.00
C ASN A 8 16.90 -8.84 10.94
N VAL A 9 15.84 -8.04 10.91
CA VAL A 9 15.90 -6.78 10.19
C VAL A 9 17.05 -6.02 10.87
N PRO A 10 18.12 -5.67 10.13
CA PRO A 10 19.27 -5.04 10.73
C PRO A 10 18.84 -3.74 11.41
N GLU A 11 19.41 -3.50 12.60
CA GLU A 11 19.11 -2.33 13.43
C GLU A 11 19.27 -1.03 12.62
N GLY A 12 18.23 -0.18 12.63
CA GLY A 12 18.21 1.11 11.96
C GLY A 12 17.61 1.13 10.55
N VAL A 13 17.14 -0.01 10.02
CA VAL A 13 16.33 -0.01 8.78
C VAL A 13 14.84 0.08 9.14
N GLU A 14 14.26 1.27 9.04
CA GLU A 14 12.80 1.43 8.99
C GLU A 14 12.28 0.69 7.74
N THR A 15 11.76 -0.51 7.96
CA THR A 15 11.33 -1.37 6.85
C THR A 15 9.92 -0.99 6.42
N PRO A 16 9.70 -0.71 5.12
CA PRO A 16 8.37 -0.51 4.61
C PRO A 16 7.53 -1.77 4.87
N PRO A 17 6.21 -1.62 5.07
CA PRO A 17 5.35 -2.76 5.25
C PRO A 17 5.43 -3.71 4.05
N LYS A 18 5.21 -4.99 4.32
CA LYS A 18 5.18 -6.08 3.33
C LYS A 18 4.27 -5.77 2.15
N ALA A 19 4.56 -6.33 0.97
CA ALA A 19 3.85 -6.07 -0.28
C ALA A 19 2.32 -6.23 -0.17
N GLY A 20 1.85 -7.28 0.50
CA GLY A 20 0.41 -7.49 0.69
C GLY A 20 -0.27 -6.45 1.61
N LYS A 21 0.48 -5.75 2.47
CA LYS A 21 -0.04 -4.63 3.29
C LYS A 21 0.00 -3.33 2.48
N LEU A 22 1.05 -3.10 1.70
CA LEU A 22 1.15 -2.01 0.73
C LEU A 22 0.00 -2.03 -0.28
N HIS A 23 -0.24 -3.17 -0.93
CA HIS A 23 -1.35 -3.35 -1.86
C HIS A 23 -2.71 -3.05 -1.21
N ARG A 24 -2.94 -3.54 0.02
CA ARG A 24 -4.23 -3.33 0.70
C ARG A 24 -4.45 -1.88 1.14
N ARG A 25 -3.42 -1.22 1.68
CA ARG A 25 -3.52 0.13 2.25
C ARG A 25 -3.45 1.22 1.19
N LEU A 26 -2.51 1.11 0.26
CA LEU A 26 -2.20 2.16 -0.71
C LEU A 26 -2.74 1.86 -2.11
N LYS A 27 -3.36 0.68 -2.31
CA LYS A 27 -3.77 0.19 -3.64
C LYS A 27 -2.61 0.17 -4.63
N LEU A 28 -1.44 -0.20 -4.12
CA LEU A 28 -0.23 -0.38 -4.92
C LEU A 28 -0.34 -1.65 -5.75
N GLU A 29 -0.12 -1.52 -7.05
CA GLU A 29 0.06 -2.63 -7.98
C GLU A 29 1.54 -2.99 -8.09
N PHE A 30 1.86 -4.28 -8.05
CA PHE A 30 3.24 -4.75 -8.16
C PHE A 30 3.47 -5.21 -9.59
N VAL A 31 4.40 -4.56 -10.28
CA VAL A 31 4.67 -4.81 -11.70
C VAL A 31 6.06 -5.45 -11.81
N PRO A 32 6.21 -6.58 -12.51
CA PRO A 32 7.53 -7.17 -12.74
C PRO A 32 8.34 -6.27 -13.68
N THR A 33 9.63 -6.09 -13.40
CA THR A 33 10.59 -5.44 -14.31
C THR A 33 11.82 -6.32 -14.48
N SER A 34 12.38 -6.37 -15.69
CA SER A 34 13.66 -7.03 -15.98
C SER A 34 14.83 -6.04 -15.92
N ASP A 35 14.57 -4.76 -15.67
CA ASP A 35 15.59 -3.75 -15.43
C ASP A 35 15.83 -3.60 -13.92
N LEU A 36 17.05 -3.91 -13.48
CA LEU A 36 17.44 -3.77 -12.08
C LEU A 36 17.41 -2.31 -11.62
N ALA A 37 17.69 -1.35 -12.51
CA ALA A 37 17.64 0.07 -12.22
C ALA A 37 16.22 0.54 -11.90
N GLU A 38 15.18 -0.20 -12.31
CA GLU A 38 13.78 0.08 -12.00
C GLU A 38 13.29 -0.57 -10.70
N HIS A 39 14.10 -1.40 -10.04
CA HIS A 39 13.71 -2.08 -8.81
C HIS A 39 13.27 -1.10 -7.70
N LEU A 40 12.05 -1.22 -7.19
CA LEU A 40 11.41 -0.31 -6.23
C LEU A 40 11.10 1.10 -6.75
N VAL A 41 11.07 1.32 -8.06
CA VAL A 41 10.56 2.57 -8.62
C VAL A 41 9.05 2.62 -8.44
N TYR A 42 8.59 3.59 -7.64
CA TYR A 42 7.18 3.88 -7.47
C TYR A 42 6.71 4.89 -8.52
N ASN A 43 5.66 4.52 -9.28
CA ASN A 43 4.98 5.42 -10.20
C ASN A 43 3.67 5.92 -9.56
N PRO A 44 3.56 7.21 -9.19
CA PRO A 44 2.36 7.75 -8.55
C PRO A 44 1.15 7.84 -9.47
N LYS A 45 1.36 7.93 -10.80
CA LYS A 45 0.26 8.04 -11.77
C LYS A 45 -0.51 6.73 -11.87
N THR A 46 0.21 5.62 -11.98
CA THR A 46 -0.35 4.26 -12.10
C THR A 46 -0.50 3.56 -10.76
N LYS A 47 0.02 4.15 -9.67
CA LYS A 47 0.17 3.52 -8.35
C LYS A 47 0.86 2.16 -8.44
N SER A 48 1.85 2.05 -9.30
CA SER A 48 2.60 0.80 -9.49
C SER A 48 3.97 0.88 -8.84
N LEU A 49 4.42 -0.22 -8.27
CA LEU A 49 5.78 -0.42 -7.81
C LEU A 49 6.45 -1.45 -8.72
N ALA A 50 7.48 -1.04 -9.45
CA ALA A 50 8.29 -1.94 -10.25
C ALA A 50 9.16 -2.80 -9.33
N VAL A 51 9.18 -4.12 -9.56
CA VAL A 51 9.99 -5.05 -8.77
C VAL A 51 10.70 -6.01 -9.71
N PHE A 52 12.02 -6.04 -9.59
CA PHE A 52 12.86 -7.01 -10.29
C PHE A 52 12.38 -8.45 -10.03
N HIS A 53 12.06 -9.19 -11.09
CA HIS A 53 11.38 -10.48 -10.96
C HIS A 53 12.24 -11.71 -11.29
N GLN A 54 13.37 -11.55 -11.99
CA GLN A 54 14.22 -12.66 -12.44
C GLN A 54 15.11 -13.18 -11.29
N VAL A 55 14.48 -13.79 -10.29
CA VAL A 55 15.15 -14.16 -9.03
C VAL A 55 16.21 -15.26 -9.19
N GLU A 56 16.07 -16.19 -10.14
CA GLU A 56 17.11 -17.20 -10.38
C GLU A 56 18.38 -16.61 -10.97
N TRP A 57 18.23 -15.63 -11.87
CA TRP A 57 19.39 -14.88 -12.37
C TRP A 57 20.10 -14.17 -11.21
N LEU A 58 19.35 -13.53 -10.32
CA LEU A 58 19.90 -12.86 -9.14
C LEU A 58 20.64 -13.83 -8.21
N LYS A 59 20.04 -14.98 -7.90
CA LYS A 59 20.68 -16.04 -7.10
C LYS A 59 21.96 -16.55 -7.78
N ALA A 60 21.94 -16.76 -9.09
CA ALA A 60 23.11 -17.22 -9.83
C ALA A 60 24.26 -16.21 -9.76
N GLN A 61 23.97 -14.91 -9.91
CA GLN A 61 24.97 -13.85 -9.75
C GLN A 61 25.53 -13.81 -8.32
N ILE A 62 24.68 -13.92 -7.29
CA ILE A 62 25.14 -13.95 -5.89
C ILE A 62 26.03 -15.18 -5.62
N ARG A 63 25.69 -16.35 -6.17
CA ARG A 63 26.53 -17.56 -6.06
C ARG A 63 27.88 -17.36 -6.74
N TYR A 64 27.91 -16.65 -7.87
CA TYR A 64 29.14 -16.32 -8.59
C TYR A 64 30.01 -15.33 -7.81
N THR A 65 29.42 -14.39 -7.09
CA THR A 65 30.14 -13.39 -6.28
C THR A 65 30.27 -13.76 -4.80
N LYS A 66 30.01 -15.00 -4.40
CA LYS A 66 29.89 -15.42 -2.98
C LYS A 66 31.14 -15.15 -2.14
N ASP A 67 32.33 -15.26 -2.75
CA ASP A 67 33.62 -15.11 -2.07
C ASP A 67 34.17 -13.67 -2.16
N ARG A 68 33.42 -12.77 -2.81
CA ARG A 68 33.78 -11.35 -2.96
C ARG A 68 33.25 -10.54 -1.78
N LYS A 69 33.93 -9.45 -1.47
CA LYS A 69 33.49 -8.52 -0.43
C LYS A 69 32.21 -7.82 -0.85
N LEU A 70 31.28 -7.62 0.09
CA LEU A 70 30.02 -6.90 -0.17
C LEU A 70 30.29 -5.45 -0.59
N ASP A 71 31.20 -4.77 0.11
CA ASP A 71 31.60 -3.38 -0.08
C ASP A 71 32.65 -3.17 -1.18
N GLU A 72 32.77 -4.12 -2.10
CA GLU A 72 33.64 -4.00 -3.27
C GLU A 72 33.27 -2.79 -4.13
N ALA A 73 34.29 -2.07 -4.61
CA ALA A 73 34.12 -0.93 -5.50
C ALA A 73 33.44 -1.33 -6.82
N VAL A 74 32.54 -0.48 -7.30
CA VAL A 74 31.71 -0.76 -8.49
C VAL A 74 32.56 -1.04 -9.72
N GLU A 75 33.66 -0.32 -9.88
CA GLU A 75 34.60 -0.46 -11.00
C GLU A 75 35.23 -1.85 -11.03
N VAL A 76 35.53 -2.43 -9.87
CA VAL A 76 36.10 -3.77 -9.75
C VAL A 76 35.08 -4.84 -10.11
N SER A 77 33.83 -4.66 -9.68
CA SER A 77 32.74 -5.56 -10.07
C SER A 77 32.50 -5.52 -11.58
N LEU A 78 32.41 -4.32 -12.15
CA LEU A 78 32.16 -4.13 -13.58
C LEU A 78 33.32 -4.63 -14.45
N ALA A 79 34.57 -4.41 -14.04
CA ALA A 79 35.75 -4.94 -14.74
C ALA A 79 35.77 -6.48 -14.75
N ALA A 80 35.23 -7.11 -13.71
CA ALA A 80 35.03 -8.55 -13.64
C ALA A 80 33.75 -9.04 -14.36
N GLY A 81 33.02 -8.15 -15.03
CA GLY A 81 31.80 -8.47 -15.75
C GLY A 81 30.59 -8.76 -14.86
N THR A 82 30.59 -8.32 -13.60
CA THR A 82 29.49 -8.54 -12.65
C THR A 82 28.94 -7.24 -12.09
N LEU A 83 27.77 -7.32 -11.45
CA LEU A 83 27.29 -6.24 -10.60
C LEU A 83 27.96 -6.30 -9.21
N PRO A 84 27.95 -5.18 -8.46
CA PRO A 84 28.42 -5.14 -7.09
C PRO A 84 27.71 -6.19 -6.21
N PRO A 85 28.43 -7.01 -5.43
CA PRO A 85 27.82 -8.04 -4.59
C PRO A 85 26.76 -7.48 -3.64
N GLN A 86 27.02 -6.32 -3.03
CA GLN A 86 26.04 -5.64 -2.19
C GLN A 86 24.75 -5.26 -2.93
N LEU A 87 24.81 -4.82 -4.19
CA LEU A 87 23.60 -4.50 -4.97
C LEU A 87 22.75 -5.77 -5.19
N LEU A 88 23.41 -6.89 -5.49
CA LEU A 88 22.74 -8.17 -5.73
C LEU A 88 22.05 -8.67 -4.46
N ASP A 89 22.79 -8.74 -3.35
CA ASP A 89 22.29 -9.17 -2.06
C ASP A 89 21.19 -8.24 -1.53
N GLU A 90 21.33 -6.93 -1.67
CA GLU A 90 20.27 -5.97 -1.33
C GLU A 90 19.00 -6.20 -2.13
N THR A 91 19.12 -6.46 -3.43
CA THR A 91 17.94 -6.73 -4.28
C THR A 91 17.25 -8.03 -3.85
N LEU A 92 18.00 -9.07 -3.51
CA LEU A 92 17.41 -10.32 -3.06
C LEU A 92 16.75 -10.15 -1.69
N TYR A 93 17.40 -9.37 -0.81
CA TYR A 93 16.91 -9.01 0.51
C TYR A 93 15.61 -8.21 0.45
N THR A 94 15.51 -7.19 -0.41
CA THR A 94 14.26 -6.41 -0.56
C THR A 94 13.12 -7.28 -1.08
N ILE A 95 13.40 -8.24 -1.97
CA ILE A 95 12.39 -9.19 -2.48
C ILE A 95 11.92 -10.14 -1.38
N TYR A 96 12.83 -10.89 -0.75
CA TYR A 96 12.46 -12.00 0.13
C TYR A 96 12.36 -11.66 1.62
N VAL A 97 12.92 -10.56 2.08
CA VAL A 97 12.83 -10.16 3.51
C VAL A 97 11.81 -9.05 3.68
N ILE A 98 11.81 -8.06 2.81
CA ILE A 98 10.95 -6.87 2.93
C ILE A 98 9.58 -7.10 2.23
N LEU A 99 9.58 -7.26 0.92
CA LEU A 99 8.34 -7.29 0.12
C LEU A 99 7.58 -8.61 0.27
N PHE A 100 8.26 -9.73 0.05
CA PHE A 100 7.68 -11.07 -0.02
C PHE A 100 8.40 -12.07 0.91
N PRO A 101 8.24 -11.94 2.25
CA PRO A 101 8.76 -12.91 3.22
C PRO A 101 8.01 -14.23 3.18
N ILE A 102 8.14 -14.97 2.08
CA ILE A 102 7.38 -16.19 1.80
C ILE A 102 7.83 -17.39 2.65
N GLY A 103 9.10 -17.43 3.07
CA GLY A 103 9.62 -18.48 3.94
C GLY A 103 9.03 -18.45 5.36
N ILE A 104 8.62 -17.28 5.84
CA ILE A 104 8.13 -17.08 7.21
C ILE A 104 6.65 -16.64 7.27
N ASN A 105 6.06 -16.16 6.17
CA ASN A 105 4.73 -15.57 6.16
C ASN A 105 3.81 -16.16 5.08
N LYS A 106 2.84 -16.98 5.51
CA LYS A 106 1.82 -17.59 4.63
C LYS A 106 0.97 -16.58 3.85
N LYS A 107 0.71 -15.38 4.40
CA LYS A 107 -0.06 -14.32 3.69
C LYS A 107 0.78 -13.74 2.54
N SER A 108 2.07 -13.51 2.77
CA SER A 108 3.01 -13.08 1.72
C SER A 108 3.15 -14.14 0.63
N LEU A 109 3.23 -15.43 0.99
CA LEU A 109 3.26 -16.52 0.00
C LEU A 109 1.99 -16.55 -0.87
N ARG A 110 0.80 -16.41 -0.28
CA ARG A 110 -0.45 -16.33 -1.06
C ARG A 110 -0.47 -15.13 -2.00
N PHE A 111 0.03 -13.99 -1.55
CA PHE A 111 0.13 -12.79 -2.37
C PHE A 111 1.09 -12.99 -3.55
N ALA A 112 2.28 -13.54 -3.31
CA ALA A 112 3.24 -13.88 -4.36
C ALA A 112 2.67 -14.88 -5.38
N LYS A 113 1.97 -15.93 -4.91
CA LYS A 113 1.28 -16.90 -5.80
C LYS A 113 0.27 -16.23 -6.73
N ARG A 114 -0.41 -15.17 -6.27
CA ARG A 114 -1.33 -14.40 -7.10
C ARG A 114 -0.59 -13.59 -8.16
N LEU A 115 0.55 -12.98 -7.82
CA LEU A 115 1.37 -12.21 -8.77
C LEU A 115 1.95 -13.10 -9.88
N VAL A 116 2.37 -14.32 -9.56
CA VAL A 116 2.87 -15.30 -10.54
C VAL A 116 1.78 -15.80 -11.50
N ARG A 117 0.50 -15.70 -11.10
CA ARG A 117 -0.66 -16.12 -11.90
C ARG A 117 -1.40 -14.94 -12.56
N ALA A 118 -0.92 -13.72 -12.38
CA ALA A 118 -1.54 -12.52 -12.94
C ALA A 118 -1.32 -12.44 -14.46
N GLU A 119 -2.06 -11.56 -15.12
CA GLU A 119 -1.95 -11.30 -16.56
C GLU A 119 -0.54 -10.85 -16.98
N ARG A 120 0.11 -10.04 -16.13
CA ARG A 120 1.55 -9.71 -16.22
C ARG A 120 2.29 -10.46 -15.10
N PRO A 121 2.70 -11.71 -15.34
CA PRO A 121 3.16 -12.57 -14.26
C PRO A 121 4.57 -12.23 -13.82
N PHE A 122 4.80 -12.34 -12.50
CA PHE A 122 6.15 -12.50 -11.97
C PHE A 122 6.72 -13.86 -12.37
N ASP A 123 8.06 -13.99 -12.33
CA ASP A 123 8.71 -15.29 -12.53
C ASP A 123 8.18 -16.31 -11.50
N ARG A 124 7.92 -17.54 -11.94
CA ARG A 124 7.51 -18.65 -11.06
C ARG A 124 8.52 -18.92 -9.95
N ASN A 125 9.80 -18.67 -10.22
CA ASN A 125 10.87 -18.85 -9.26
C ASN A 125 10.79 -17.88 -8.09
N LEU A 126 9.96 -16.82 -8.15
CA LEU A 126 9.63 -16.00 -6.98
C LEU A 126 9.13 -16.88 -5.81
N LEU A 127 8.50 -18.02 -6.10
CA LEU A 127 7.99 -18.96 -5.09
C LEU A 127 9.04 -19.94 -4.56
N ALA A 128 10.19 -20.06 -5.22
CA ALA A 128 11.29 -20.92 -4.81
C ALA A 128 12.22 -20.13 -3.89
N TYR A 129 11.95 -20.13 -2.59
CA TYR A 129 12.85 -19.54 -1.60
C TYR A 129 13.74 -20.63 -1.00
N ASP A 130 15.04 -20.56 -1.28
CA ASP A 130 16.04 -21.56 -0.85
C ASP A 130 16.80 -21.13 0.42
N GLY A 131 16.42 -20.01 1.03
CA GLY A 131 17.20 -19.39 2.10
C GLY A 131 18.18 -18.31 1.61
N PRO A 132 18.99 -17.74 2.53
CA PRO A 132 20.05 -16.79 2.18
C PRO A 132 21.14 -17.49 1.35
N VAL A 133 21.50 -16.92 0.20
CA VAL A 133 22.60 -17.42 -0.64
C VAL A 133 23.96 -16.93 -0.11
N HIS A 134 24.01 -15.67 0.34
CA HIS A 134 25.14 -15.07 1.04
C HIS A 134 24.82 -14.96 2.54
N LYS A 135 25.78 -15.22 3.42
CA LYS A 135 25.65 -14.92 4.86
C LYS A 135 25.78 -13.41 5.08
N LEU A 136 24.64 -12.73 5.16
CA LEU A 136 24.64 -11.30 5.42
C LEU A 136 25.16 -11.00 6.83
N PRO A 137 26.00 -9.97 7.01
CA PRO A 137 26.49 -9.60 8.33
C PRO A 137 25.34 -9.06 9.19
N ALA A 138 25.46 -9.16 10.52
CA ALA A 138 24.40 -8.72 11.45
C ALA A 138 24.05 -7.23 11.30
N ASN A 139 25.00 -6.42 10.85
CA ASN A 139 24.86 -4.98 10.58
C ASN A 139 24.59 -4.66 9.11
N PHE A 140 24.04 -5.60 8.32
CA PHE A 140 23.75 -5.40 6.90
C PHE A 140 22.92 -4.13 6.69
N LYS A 141 23.30 -3.27 5.75
CA LYS A 141 22.55 -2.05 5.44
C LYS A 141 22.22 -2.03 3.97
N CYS A 142 20.96 -1.70 3.65
CA CYS A 142 20.60 -1.34 2.29
C CYS A 142 21.22 0.02 1.97
N VAL A 143 22.21 0.08 1.10
CA VAL A 143 22.85 1.29 0.59
C VAL A 143 22.18 1.72 -0.72
N TYR A 144 22.07 0.82 -1.70
CA TYR A 144 21.52 1.10 -3.02
C TYR A 144 20.01 1.39 -2.97
N TRP A 145 19.27 0.59 -2.20
CA TRP A 145 17.80 0.69 -2.16
C TRP A 145 17.25 1.56 -1.03
N SER A 146 18.12 2.07 -0.14
CA SER A 146 17.74 2.89 1.03
C SER A 146 16.76 4.01 0.69
N ARG A 147 17.09 4.84 -0.29
CA ARG A 147 16.30 6.01 -0.68
C ARG A 147 14.90 5.63 -1.17
N ARG A 148 14.79 4.56 -1.96
CA ARG A 148 13.50 4.06 -2.47
C ARG A 148 12.67 3.41 -1.37
N LEU A 149 13.30 2.67 -0.47
CA LEU A 149 12.63 2.09 0.70
C LEU A 149 12.11 3.17 1.66
N LYS A 150 12.89 4.23 1.93
CA LYS A 150 12.45 5.39 2.72
C LYS A 150 11.27 6.10 2.07
N ALA A 151 11.31 6.30 0.75
CA ALA A 151 10.18 6.88 0.03
C ALA A 151 8.92 6.01 0.15
N LEU A 152 9.04 4.68 0.04
CA LEU A 152 7.92 3.76 0.25
C LEU A 152 7.40 3.77 1.70
N GLN A 153 8.29 3.92 2.67
CA GLN A 153 7.92 4.05 4.09
C GLN A 153 7.15 5.35 4.34
N ALA A 154 7.63 6.48 3.81
CA ALA A 154 6.94 7.76 3.91
C ALA A 154 5.53 7.71 3.30
N LEU A 155 5.34 7.00 2.18
CA LEU A 155 4.01 6.81 1.57
C LEU A 155 3.02 6.09 2.49
N VAL A 156 3.50 5.28 3.43
CA VAL A 156 2.66 4.54 4.39
C VAL A 156 2.34 5.39 5.61
N GLU A 157 3.26 6.25 6.01
CA GLU A 157 3.13 7.16 7.14
C GLU A 157 2.12 8.27 6.88
N VAL A 158 2.04 8.74 5.62
CA VAL A 158 0.95 9.60 5.16
C VAL A 158 -0.35 8.79 5.22
N ARG A 159 -1.02 8.79 6.38
CA ARG A 159 -2.35 8.19 6.57
C ARG A 159 -3.27 8.75 5.47
N PRO A 160 -3.85 7.92 4.59
CA PRO A 160 -5.00 8.39 3.84
C PRO A 160 -6.11 8.75 4.85
N PRO A 161 -6.76 9.92 4.73
CA PRO A 161 -7.80 10.36 5.66
C PRO A 161 -8.83 9.25 5.83
N LYS A 162 -9.13 8.90 7.10
CA LYS A 162 -10.00 7.76 7.46
C LYS A 162 -11.39 7.88 6.83
N ASN A 163 -11.86 9.09 6.55
CA ASN A 163 -13.17 9.36 6.01
C ASN A 163 -13.07 9.78 4.55
N LYS A 164 -13.46 8.89 3.63
CA LYS A 164 -13.62 9.21 2.20
C LYS A 164 -14.55 10.43 2.00
N ILE A 165 -15.52 10.60 2.89
CA ILE A 165 -16.47 11.73 2.90
C ILE A 165 -15.72 13.03 3.22
N VAL A 166 -14.89 13.05 4.26
CA VAL A 166 -14.11 14.24 4.65
C VAL A 166 -13.07 14.59 3.59
N SER A 167 -12.40 13.59 3.01
CA SER A 167 -11.45 13.81 1.90
C SER A 167 -12.12 14.31 0.62
N TRP A 168 -13.35 13.88 0.36
CA TRP A 168 -14.16 14.40 -0.75
C TRP A 168 -14.61 15.82 -0.46
N PHE A 169 -15.01 16.11 0.79
CA PHE A 169 -15.37 17.44 1.26
C PHE A 169 -14.18 18.39 1.11
N GLU A 170 -13.04 18.11 1.73
CA GLU A 170 -11.79 18.90 1.65
C GLU A 170 -11.34 19.21 0.22
N ARG A 171 -11.55 18.28 -0.72
CA ARG A 171 -11.22 18.51 -2.15
C ARG A 171 -12.22 19.39 -2.89
N HIS A 172 -13.46 19.46 -2.42
CA HIS A 172 -14.52 20.29 -2.99
C HIS A 172 -14.77 21.60 -2.22
N THR A 173 -14.18 21.80 -1.04
CA THR A 173 -14.25 23.04 -0.24
C THR A 173 -12.94 23.83 -0.25
N SER A 174 -12.43 24.14 -1.44
CA SER A 174 -11.47 25.25 -1.60
C SER A 174 -12.25 26.57 -1.70
N GLU A 175 -11.69 27.69 -1.22
CA GLU A 175 -12.29 29.04 -1.05
C GLU A 175 -13.19 29.51 -2.21
N ARG A 176 -12.98 29.01 -3.43
CA ARG A 176 -13.78 29.30 -4.63
C ARG A 176 -15.21 28.74 -4.61
N ASN A 177 -15.53 27.78 -3.73
CA ASN A 177 -16.82 27.08 -3.69
C ASN A 177 -17.73 27.48 -2.53
N ALA A 178 -17.42 28.55 -1.78
CA ALA A 178 -18.31 29.09 -0.75
C ALA A 178 -19.73 29.37 -1.27
N LEU A 179 -19.84 29.81 -2.53
CA LEU A 179 -21.10 30.04 -3.23
C LEU A 179 -21.91 28.74 -3.39
N THR A 180 -21.27 27.61 -3.69
CA THR A 180 -21.94 26.31 -3.82
C THR A 180 -22.48 25.84 -2.48
N VAL A 181 -21.73 26.07 -1.38
CA VAL A 181 -22.19 25.75 -0.03
C VAL A 181 -23.40 26.60 0.35
N ALA A 182 -23.39 27.90 0.00
CA ALA A 182 -24.53 28.79 0.21
C ALA A 182 -25.76 28.34 -0.59
N ILE A 183 -25.59 27.93 -1.86
CA ILE A 183 -26.70 27.41 -2.69
C ILE A 183 -27.29 26.12 -2.09
N ILE A 184 -26.44 25.19 -1.64
CA ILE A 184 -26.92 23.95 -1.01
C ILE A 184 -27.65 24.26 0.31
N GLY A 185 -27.11 25.18 1.11
CA GLY A 185 -27.76 25.64 2.34
C GLY A 185 -29.12 26.27 2.07
N LEU A 186 -29.22 27.13 1.06
CA LEU A 186 -30.48 27.76 0.64
C LEU A 186 -31.49 26.72 0.14
N PHE A 187 -31.04 25.74 -0.66
CA PHE A 187 -31.88 24.66 -1.15
C PHE A 187 -32.42 23.79 -0.01
N LEU A 188 -31.58 23.40 0.94
CA LEU A 188 -31.99 22.65 2.12
C LEU A 188 -32.96 23.45 2.99
N SER A 189 -32.72 24.75 3.17
CA SER A 189 -33.63 25.64 3.91
C SER A 189 -35.00 25.72 3.25
N ALA A 190 -35.06 25.89 1.94
CA ALA A 190 -36.31 25.90 1.17
C ALA A 190 -37.04 24.55 1.27
N LEU A 191 -36.31 23.43 1.17
CA LEU A 191 -36.87 22.09 1.28
C LEU A 191 -37.47 21.84 2.68
N PHE A 192 -36.74 22.18 3.74
CA PHE A 192 -37.26 22.04 5.11
C PHE A 192 -38.42 22.99 5.40
N GLY A 193 -38.39 24.21 4.85
CA GLY A 193 -39.52 25.14 4.93
C GLY A 193 -40.78 24.58 4.26
N PHE A 194 -40.63 23.98 3.07
CA PHE A 194 -41.74 23.34 2.36
C PHE A 194 -42.29 22.11 3.10
N LEU A 195 -41.41 21.24 3.60
CA LEU A 195 -41.82 20.10 4.43
C LEU A 195 -42.54 20.56 5.70
N GLY A 196 -42.06 21.62 6.35
CA GLY A 196 -42.71 22.21 7.51
C GLY A 196 -44.11 22.74 7.21
N LEU A 197 -44.29 23.38 6.04
CA LEU A 197 -45.61 23.84 5.59
C LEU A 197 -46.59 22.67 5.40
N LEU A 198 -46.15 21.58 4.78
CA LEU A 198 -46.97 20.38 4.60
C LEU A 198 -47.40 19.78 5.94
N VAL A 199 -46.46 19.67 6.89
CA VAL A 199 -46.77 19.19 8.24
C VAL A 199 -47.77 20.13 8.92
N GLY A 200 -47.60 21.44 8.80
CA GLY A 200 -48.53 22.43 9.35
C GLY A 200 -49.95 22.32 8.77
N ILE A 201 -50.08 22.15 7.46
CA ILE A 201 -51.39 21.94 6.81
C ILE A 201 -52.05 20.66 7.32
N LEU A 202 -51.29 19.56 7.39
CA LEU A 202 -51.79 18.29 7.93
C LEU A 202 -52.23 18.44 9.39
N GLN A 203 -51.47 19.16 10.21
CA GLN A 203 -51.83 19.45 11.60
C GLN A 203 -53.14 20.25 11.68
N VAL A 204 -53.32 21.30 10.87
CA VAL A 204 -54.56 22.09 10.86
C VAL A 204 -55.77 21.22 10.47
N VAL A 205 -55.62 20.37 9.45
CA VAL A 205 -56.69 19.44 9.03
C VAL A 205 -57.03 18.46 10.16
N VAL A 206 -56.03 17.86 10.80
CA VAL A 206 -56.22 16.96 11.94
C VAL A 206 -56.88 17.69 13.11
N SER A 207 -56.48 18.92 13.42
CA SER A 207 -57.08 19.73 14.49
C SER A 207 -58.54 20.07 14.21
N ILE A 208 -58.89 20.43 12.96
CA ILE A 208 -60.29 20.67 12.57
C ILE A 208 -61.11 19.38 12.70
N GLN A 209 -60.55 18.24 12.29
CA GLN A 209 -61.21 16.95 12.41
C GLN A 209 -61.39 16.54 13.88
N ALA A 210 -60.37 16.74 14.72
CA ALA A 210 -60.42 16.48 16.15
C ALA A 210 -61.40 17.41 16.90
N TRP A 211 -61.56 18.65 16.44
CA TRP A 211 -62.58 19.57 16.96
C TRP A 211 -64.00 19.13 16.58
N LYS A 212 -64.20 18.63 15.35
CA LYS A 212 -65.51 18.14 14.88
C LYS A 212 -65.90 16.78 15.44
N TYR A 213 -64.92 15.92 15.72
CA TYR A 213 -65.11 14.57 16.26
C TYR A 213 -64.18 14.35 17.45
N PRO A 214 -64.43 15.00 18.61
CA PRO A 214 -63.63 14.77 19.79
C PRO A 214 -63.79 13.31 20.21
N VAL A 215 -62.69 12.58 20.28
CA VAL A 215 -62.69 11.22 20.84
C VAL A 215 -63.05 11.35 22.31
N GLN A 216 -64.25 10.90 22.69
CA GLN A 216 -64.62 10.78 24.09
C GLN A 216 -63.64 9.78 24.72
N GLY A 217 -62.83 10.25 25.67
CA GLY A 217 -62.00 9.37 26.47
C GLY A 217 -62.91 8.34 27.14
N SER A 218 -62.74 7.07 26.81
CA SER A 218 -63.31 5.97 27.58
C SER A 218 -62.60 5.97 28.94
N SER A 219 -63.21 6.62 29.92
CA SER A 219 -63.02 6.25 31.32
C SER A 219 -63.65 4.87 31.51
N GLY A 220 -62.81 3.85 31.58
CA GLY A 220 -63.14 2.44 31.82
C GLY A 220 -61.86 1.63 31.96
#